data_AF-A0A938XS76-F1
#
_entry.id   AF-A0A938XS76-F1
#
_cell.length_a   1.000
_cell.length_b   1.000
_cell.length_c   1.000
_cell.angle_alpha   90.00
_cell.angle_beta   90.00
_cell.angle_gamma   90.00
#
_symmetry.space_group_name_H-M   'P 1'
#
loop_
_entity.id
_entity.type
_entity.pdbx_description
1 polymer ?
#
loop_
_entity_poly.entity_id
_entity_poly.type
_entity_poly.pdbx_seq_one_letter_code
_entity_poly.pdbx_strand_id
1 'polypeptide(L)'
;MKVKGIAKSIVNKLVTRSNHLSQGRAVGVIGFVNQNGYIDSITEIVDGGVSGLPYREILSKVASRKGESLLEIMNQLPDNAVLITTNPGKTGLIVETGGINTLDQPLVSIGVKMGQVAGVGIIYPQEHLFELTTKSEEIKLKRLTAKTMEEEREVLQENSKTKLEYLEICEELEQVELEETEVNVETKSESEWQVKPVEVNSIEEEFAEKLIKKSINVEQGREVAAIGEVKDGHIVQQGDIVVGGMGYVPSRLLASSYTDIAGISLREAYTKHIPHNVVIVHTHPGGTGVMHMGDAMAGPVTWGRPVVAIGHDKNGEIKGATVIELLEEAMDLVDEYEELGQEFYEAQTPDEEADIRKRRFGIAQEYTDLCKTIEIKSI
;
A
#
# COMPACT_ATOMS: atom_id res chain seq x y z
N MET A 1 5.29 21.68 -3.95
CA MET A 1 6.46 22.31 -4.62
C MET A 1 6.56 21.74 -6.04
N LYS A 2 6.88 22.53 -7.08
CA LYS A 2 7.04 22.01 -8.46
C LYS A 2 8.52 21.67 -8.72
N VAL A 3 8.80 20.45 -9.15
CA VAL A 3 10.14 20.00 -9.54
C VAL A 3 10.41 20.45 -10.97
N LYS A 4 11.54 21.12 -11.18
CA LYS A 4 11.98 21.62 -12.49
C LYS A 4 12.88 20.64 -13.22
N GLY A 5 13.65 19.86 -12.48
CA GLY A 5 14.58 18.87 -13.04
C GLY A 5 15.26 18.06 -11.95
N ILE A 6 16.01 17.05 -12.39
CA ILE A 6 16.80 16.15 -11.55
C ILE A 6 18.26 16.16 -11.99
N ALA A 7 19.19 16.12 -11.03
CA ALA A 7 20.60 16.01 -11.34
C ALA A 7 20.88 14.73 -12.15
N LYS A 8 21.56 14.89 -13.28
CA LYS A 8 21.88 13.78 -14.18
C LYS A 8 22.76 12.72 -13.53
N SER A 9 23.60 13.10 -12.57
CA SER A 9 24.44 12.17 -11.80
C SER A 9 23.60 11.22 -10.95
N ILE A 10 22.52 11.71 -10.29
CA ILE A 10 21.55 10.89 -9.56
C ILE A 10 20.90 9.87 -10.51
N VAL A 11 20.43 10.32 -11.67
CA VAL A 11 19.81 9.44 -12.67
C VAL A 11 20.78 8.36 -13.12
N ASN A 12 22.00 8.73 -13.46
CA ASN A 12 23.04 7.78 -13.88
C ASN A 12 23.37 6.77 -12.77
N LYS A 13 23.50 7.22 -11.51
CA LYS A 13 23.78 6.37 -10.35
C LYS A 13 22.70 5.30 -10.17
N LEU A 14 21.43 5.69 -10.25
CA LEU A 14 20.28 4.78 -10.15
C LEU A 14 20.23 3.79 -11.31
N VAL A 15 20.45 4.25 -12.56
CA VAL A 15 20.50 3.38 -13.72
C VAL A 15 21.67 2.40 -13.64
N THR A 16 22.86 2.85 -13.22
CA THR A 16 24.02 1.98 -13.01
C THR A 16 23.73 0.91 -11.96
N ARG A 17 23.12 1.26 -10.82
CA ARG A 17 22.74 0.27 -9.80
C ARG A 17 21.70 -0.71 -10.33
N SER A 18 20.66 -0.22 -11.00
CA SER A 18 19.61 -1.08 -11.58
C SER A 18 20.16 -2.05 -12.63
N ASN A 19 21.11 -1.61 -13.46
CA ASN A 19 21.81 -2.49 -14.40
C ASN A 19 22.66 -3.54 -13.67
N HIS A 20 23.31 -3.17 -12.56
CA HIS A 20 24.10 -4.09 -11.75
C HIS A 20 23.24 -5.21 -11.15
N LEU A 21 22.05 -4.88 -10.62
CA LEU A 21 21.12 -5.87 -10.08
C LEU A 21 20.65 -6.89 -11.13
N SER A 22 20.65 -6.52 -12.41
CA SER A 22 20.18 -7.35 -13.52
C SER A 22 18.72 -7.80 -13.34
N GLN A 23 18.24 -8.69 -14.23
CA GLN A 23 16.94 -9.39 -14.10
C GLN A 23 15.69 -8.50 -14.00
N GLY A 24 15.78 -7.23 -14.40
CA GLY A 24 14.65 -6.31 -14.35
C GLY A 24 14.31 -5.78 -12.96
N ARG A 25 15.24 -5.86 -11.99
CA ARG A 25 15.04 -5.33 -10.63
C ARG A 25 15.14 -3.81 -10.60
N ALA A 26 14.11 -3.19 -10.01
CA ALA A 26 14.07 -1.76 -9.75
C ALA A 26 14.95 -1.40 -8.54
N VAL A 27 15.33 -0.13 -8.45
CA VAL A 27 15.86 0.49 -7.24
C VAL A 27 14.99 1.67 -6.83
N GLY A 28 15.01 2.03 -5.55
CA GLY A 28 14.25 3.15 -5.01
C GLY A 28 15.10 4.02 -4.07
N VAL A 29 14.81 5.32 -4.06
CA VAL A 29 15.38 6.31 -3.14
C VAL A 29 14.35 7.39 -2.80
N ILE A 30 14.56 8.09 -1.70
CA ILE A 30 13.96 9.40 -1.46
C ILE A 30 14.92 10.47 -1.96
N GLY A 31 14.47 11.30 -2.90
CA GLY A 31 15.16 12.51 -3.33
C GLY A 31 14.59 13.75 -2.66
N PHE A 32 15.39 14.81 -2.60
CA PHE A 32 14.98 16.07 -1.98
C PHE A 32 15.06 17.22 -2.98
N VAL A 33 13.99 18.01 -3.02
CA VAL A 33 13.91 19.20 -3.85
C VAL A 33 14.55 20.37 -3.10
N ASN A 34 15.56 20.99 -3.73
CA ASN A 34 16.21 22.17 -3.20
C ASN A 34 15.35 23.43 -3.38
N GLN A 35 15.81 24.56 -2.83
CA GLN A 35 15.11 25.85 -2.90
C GLN A 35 14.91 26.37 -4.34
N ASN A 36 15.74 25.91 -5.29
CA ASN A 36 15.64 26.29 -6.69
C ASN A 36 14.63 25.43 -7.47
N GLY A 37 14.11 24.36 -6.86
CA GLY A 37 13.14 23.43 -7.45
C GLY A 37 13.80 22.23 -8.15
N TYR A 38 15.04 21.90 -7.85
CA TYR A 38 15.74 20.74 -8.45
C TYR A 38 15.98 19.63 -7.44
N ILE A 39 15.94 18.39 -7.90
CA ILE A 39 16.37 17.24 -7.11
C ILE A 39 17.89 17.11 -7.28
N ASP A 40 18.64 17.43 -6.24
CA ASP A 40 20.11 17.41 -6.23
C ASP A 40 20.70 16.55 -5.10
N SER A 41 19.85 15.87 -4.34
CA SER A 41 20.28 15.02 -3.24
C SER A 41 19.31 13.86 -3.05
N ILE A 42 19.84 12.69 -2.67
CA ILE A 42 19.11 11.44 -2.48
C ILE A 42 19.61 10.69 -1.25
N THR A 43 18.74 9.89 -0.65
CA THR A 43 19.13 8.88 0.34
C THR A 43 20.00 7.78 -0.27
N GLU A 44 20.47 6.87 0.58
CA GLU A 44 21.03 5.59 0.14
C GLU A 44 20.06 4.86 -0.81
N ILE A 45 20.64 4.17 -1.80
CA ILE A 45 19.90 3.38 -2.78
C ILE A 45 19.44 2.08 -2.13
N VAL A 46 18.14 1.81 -2.23
CA VAL A 46 17.52 0.55 -1.79
C VAL A 46 17.19 -0.29 -3.01
N ASP A 47 17.55 -1.56 -2.96
CA ASP A 47 17.33 -2.50 -4.06
C ASP A 47 15.94 -3.14 -3.97
N GLY A 48 15.32 -3.40 -5.12
CA GLY A 48 14.09 -4.17 -5.17
C GLY A 48 14.30 -5.63 -4.81
N GLY A 49 13.46 -6.16 -3.92
CA GLY A 49 13.39 -7.57 -3.57
C GLY A 49 12.39 -8.36 -4.42
N VAL A 50 12.15 -9.62 -4.04
CA VAL A 50 11.23 -10.53 -4.77
C VAL A 50 9.82 -9.95 -4.90
N SER A 51 9.37 -9.18 -3.90
CA SER A 51 8.03 -8.58 -3.87
C SER A 51 7.97 -7.17 -4.49
N GLY A 52 9.05 -6.73 -5.14
CA GLY A 52 9.18 -5.37 -5.67
C GLY A 52 10.02 -4.48 -4.75
N LEU A 53 9.78 -3.17 -4.79
CA LEU A 53 10.52 -2.21 -3.96
C LEU A 53 10.06 -2.28 -2.50
N PRO A 54 10.97 -2.46 -1.53
CA PRO A 54 10.63 -2.47 -0.11
C PRO A 54 10.41 -1.03 0.37
N TYR A 55 9.15 -0.62 0.46
CA TYR A 55 8.80 0.77 0.75
C TYR A 55 9.16 1.16 2.18
N ARG A 56 9.02 0.24 3.16
CA ARG A 56 9.36 0.56 4.55
C ARG A 56 10.86 0.79 4.67
N GLU A 57 11.69 0.00 3.98
CA GLU A 57 13.13 0.22 3.93
C GLU A 57 13.54 1.51 3.19
N ILE A 58 12.89 1.86 2.07
CA ILE A 58 13.16 3.13 1.38
C ILE A 58 12.86 4.32 2.32
N LEU A 59 11.72 4.28 3.01
CA LEU A 59 11.28 5.36 3.88
C LEU A 59 12.06 5.42 5.19
N SER A 60 12.59 4.29 5.70
CA SER A 60 13.43 4.26 6.91
C SER A 60 14.76 5.00 6.74
N LYS A 61 15.16 5.32 5.51
CA LYS A 61 16.32 6.20 5.25
C LYS A 61 16.08 7.64 5.67
N VAL A 62 14.82 8.03 5.94
CA VAL A 62 14.45 9.40 6.34
C VAL A 62 13.61 9.50 7.59
N ALA A 63 13.14 8.37 8.11
CA ALA A 63 12.20 8.27 9.22
C ALA A 63 12.55 7.06 10.11
N SER A 64 12.01 7.04 11.34
CA SER A 64 12.06 5.81 12.15
C SER A 64 11.27 4.69 11.45
N ARG A 65 11.59 3.44 11.79
CA ARG A 65 10.91 2.23 11.26
C ARG A 65 10.40 1.33 12.38
N LYS A 66 11.09 1.33 13.52
CA LYS A 66 10.91 0.33 14.56
C LYS A 66 9.56 0.49 15.23
N GLY A 67 8.72 -0.54 15.12
CA GLY A 67 7.37 -0.57 15.71
C GLY A 67 6.35 0.36 15.04
N GLU A 68 6.72 1.04 13.95
CA GLU A 68 5.85 2.00 13.27
C GLU A 68 5.18 1.39 12.04
N SER A 69 3.89 1.67 11.86
CA SER A 69 3.15 1.38 10.62
C SER A 69 3.65 2.24 9.46
N LEU A 70 3.38 1.81 8.21
CA LEU A 70 3.77 2.58 7.02
C LEU A 70 3.21 4.01 7.06
N LEU A 71 2.00 4.21 7.57
CA LEU A 71 1.37 5.53 7.73
C LEU A 71 2.17 6.45 8.66
N GLU A 72 2.69 5.93 9.77
CA GLU A 72 3.51 6.69 10.71
C GLU A 72 4.84 7.09 10.07
N ILE A 73 5.49 6.16 9.38
CA ILE A 73 6.73 6.42 8.63
C ILE A 73 6.50 7.48 7.53
N MET A 74 5.41 7.33 6.75
CA MET A 74 5.03 8.29 5.72
C MET A 74 4.82 9.70 6.30
N ASN A 75 4.20 9.81 7.48
CA ASN A 75 3.93 11.10 8.12
C ASN A 75 5.16 11.82 8.70
N GLN A 76 6.33 11.16 8.69
CA GLN A 76 7.60 11.78 9.03
C GLN A 76 8.33 12.39 7.82
N LEU A 77 7.86 12.11 6.60
CA LEU A 77 8.47 12.63 5.37
C LEU A 77 8.48 14.17 5.33
N PRO A 78 9.60 14.81 4.94
CA PRO A 78 9.64 16.25 4.75
C PRO A 78 8.88 16.67 3.48
N ASP A 79 8.34 17.90 3.48
CA ASP A 79 7.50 18.43 2.40
C ASP A 79 8.21 18.55 1.04
N ASN A 80 9.55 18.48 1.02
CA ASN A 80 10.36 18.53 -0.18
C ASN A 80 10.85 17.14 -0.63
N ALA A 81 10.35 16.06 -0.04
CA ALA A 81 10.64 14.69 -0.45
C ALA A 81 9.99 14.34 -1.79
N VAL A 82 10.65 13.47 -2.54
CA VAL A 82 10.17 12.88 -3.79
C VAL A 82 10.58 11.42 -3.81
N LEU A 83 9.65 10.52 -4.11
CA LEU A 83 10.01 9.12 -4.32
C LEU A 83 10.57 8.96 -5.73
N ILE A 84 11.77 8.38 -5.86
CA ILE A 84 12.40 8.13 -7.15
C ILE A 84 12.63 6.63 -7.29
N THR A 85 12.15 6.06 -8.40
CA THR A 85 12.33 4.63 -8.70
C THR A 85 12.86 4.42 -10.11
N THR A 86 13.60 3.33 -10.32
CA THR A 86 13.90 2.88 -11.69
C THR A 86 12.84 1.90 -12.19
N ASN A 87 12.65 1.87 -13.50
CA ASN A 87 11.68 1.03 -14.16
C ASN A 87 12.34 0.25 -15.31
N PRO A 88 13.02 -0.86 -15.01
CA PRO A 88 13.68 -1.69 -16.02
C PRO A 88 12.71 -2.19 -17.09
N GLY A 89 13.13 -2.09 -18.35
CA GLY A 89 12.33 -2.44 -19.52
C GLY A 89 11.35 -1.35 -19.98
N LYS A 90 11.22 -0.23 -19.26
CA LYS A 90 10.29 0.86 -19.57
C LYS A 90 11.00 2.20 -19.84
N THR A 91 10.26 3.20 -20.31
CA THR A 91 10.77 4.52 -20.74
C THR A 91 10.68 5.61 -19.67
N GLY A 92 10.22 5.29 -18.46
CA GLY A 92 10.01 6.25 -17.37
C GLY A 92 8.55 6.73 -17.25
N LEU A 93 7.72 6.45 -18.25
CA LEU A 93 6.29 6.76 -18.23
C LEU A 93 5.58 6.11 -17.04
N ILE A 94 4.84 6.92 -16.28
CA ILE A 94 4.03 6.48 -15.15
C ILE A 94 2.58 6.37 -15.61
N VAL A 95 1.98 5.19 -15.43
CA VAL A 95 0.64 4.84 -15.95
C VAL A 95 -0.29 4.30 -14.86
N GLU A 96 0.02 4.63 -13.61
CA GLU A 96 -0.79 4.27 -12.44
C GLU A 96 -0.58 5.30 -11.32
N THR A 97 -1.54 5.41 -10.42
CA THR A 97 -1.57 6.42 -9.36
C THR A 97 -1.44 5.84 -7.96
N GLY A 98 -1.18 4.53 -7.82
CA GLY A 98 -1.09 3.86 -6.52
C GLY A 98 -0.07 4.50 -5.57
N GLY A 99 1.15 4.75 -6.08
CA GLY A 99 2.21 5.38 -5.28
C GLY A 99 1.86 6.78 -4.78
N ILE A 100 1.31 7.64 -5.64
CA ILE A 100 0.92 9.01 -5.23
C ILE A 100 -0.29 9.00 -4.29
N ASN A 101 -1.22 8.07 -4.50
CA ASN A 101 -2.41 7.96 -3.66
C ASN A 101 -2.06 7.50 -2.24
N THR A 102 -1.07 6.64 -2.10
CA THR A 102 -0.63 6.12 -0.79
C THR A 102 0.37 7.05 -0.12
N LEU A 103 1.39 7.56 -0.81
CA LEU A 103 2.47 8.35 -0.18
C LEU A 103 2.13 9.84 -0.09
N ASP A 104 1.26 10.34 -0.96
CA ASP A 104 0.97 11.77 -1.13
C ASP A 104 2.23 12.61 -1.34
N GLN A 105 3.12 12.12 -2.21
CA GLN A 105 4.37 12.76 -2.60
C GLN A 105 4.54 12.68 -4.13
N PRO A 106 5.31 13.60 -4.75
CA PRO A 106 5.68 13.44 -6.15
C PRO A 106 6.43 12.12 -6.38
N LEU A 107 6.16 11.49 -7.51
CA LEU A 107 6.79 10.23 -7.93
C LEU A 107 7.58 10.46 -9.21
N VAL A 108 8.86 10.13 -9.18
CA VAL A 108 9.75 10.14 -10.33
C VAL A 108 10.06 8.70 -10.74
N SER A 109 9.92 8.40 -12.02
CA SER A 109 10.19 7.09 -12.60
C SER A 109 11.24 7.21 -13.70
N ILE A 110 12.37 6.55 -13.49
CA ILE A 110 13.51 6.53 -14.43
C ILE A 110 13.42 5.26 -15.26
N GLY A 111 13.15 5.41 -16.55
CA GLY A 111 13.13 4.29 -17.49
C GLY A 111 14.53 3.77 -17.78
N VAL A 112 14.69 2.45 -17.73
CA VAL A 112 15.95 1.78 -18.10
C VAL A 112 15.70 0.82 -19.26
N LYS A 113 16.24 1.12 -20.45
CA LYS A 113 16.21 0.22 -21.62
C LYS A 113 17.60 -0.01 -22.16
N MET A 114 17.90 -1.26 -22.50
CA MET A 114 19.19 -1.64 -23.09
C MET A 114 20.40 -1.13 -22.28
N GLY A 115 20.27 -1.09 -20.96
CA GLY A 115 21.31 -0.60 -20.05
C GLY A 115 21.44 0.93 -19.97
N GLN A 116 20.55 1.70 -20.60
CA GLN A 116 20.65 3.15 -20.69
C GLN A 116 19.38 3.83 -20.16
N VAL A 117 19.50 5.11 -19.83
CA VAL A 117 18.37 5.98 -19.49
C VAL A 117 17.48 6.11 -20.73
N ALA A 118 16.23 5.69 -20.61
CA ALA A 118 15.24 5.76 -21.68
C ALA A 118 14.32 6.98 -21.58
N GLY A 119 14.23 7.58 -20.40
CA GLY A 119 13.43 8.75 -20.09
C GLY A 119 13.20 8.88 -18.59
N VAL A 120 12.84 10.07 -18.12
CA VAL A 120 12.53 10.35 -16.72
C VAL A 120 11.15 11.00 -16.68
N GLY A 121 10.20 10.32 -16.06
CA GLY A 121 8.83 10.80 -15.88
C GLY A 121 8.59 11.27 -14.45
N ILE A 122 7.68 12.23 -14.29
CA ILE A 122 7.20 12.68 -12.98
C ILE A 122 5.68 12.80 -12.98
N ILE A 123 5.06 12.43 -11.86
CA ILE A 123 3.68 12.77 -11.53
C ILE A 123 3.61 13.43 -10.15
N TYR A 124 2.60 14.28 -9.97
CA TYR A 124 2.37 15.01 -8.73
C TYR A 124 1.05 14.55 -8.09
N PRO A 125 0.94 14.57 -6.75
CA PRO A 125 -0.35 14.43 -6.10
C PRO A 125 -1.30 15.54 -6.54
N GLN A 126 -2.46 15.15 -7.09
CA GLN A 126 -3.48 16.07 -7.61
C GLN A 126 -4.87 15.46 -7.42
N GLU A 127 -5.87 16.29 -7.12
CA GLU A 127 -7.24 15.88 -6.82
C GLU A 127 -7.79 14.90 -7.88
N HIS A 128 -7.67 15.27 -9.16
CA HIS A 128 -8.18 14.48 -10.27
C HIS A 128 -7.52 13.08 -10.39
N LEU A 129 -6.29 12.91 -9.90
CA LEU A 129 -5.60 11.62 -9.93
C LEU A 129 -6.10 10.68 -8.84
N PHE A 130 -6.49 11.22 -7.70
CA PHE A 130 -7.12 10.44 -6.63
C PHE A 130 -8.53 9.99 -7.02
N GLU A 131 -9.29 10.87 -7.68
CA GLU A 131 -10.58 10.52 -8.29
C GLU A 131 -10.40 9.43 -9.35
N LEU A 132 -9.36 9.54 -10.19
CA LEU A 132 -9.02 8.53 -11.19
C LEU A 132 -8.69 7.18 -10.55
N THR A 133 -8.01 7.16 -9.38
CA THR A 133 -7.79 5.94 -8.60
C THR A 133 -9.10 5.34 -8.12
N THR A 134 -10.01 6.15 -7.55
CA THR A 134 -11.34 5.67 -7.10
C THR A 134 -12.11 5.05 -8.28
N LYS A 135 -12.20 5.78 -9.41
CA LYS A 135 -12.85 5.30 -10.63
C LYS A 135 -12.23 3.99 -11.14
N SER A 136 -10.90 3.85 -11.05
CA SER A 136 -10.21 2.61 -11.42
C SER A 136 -10.59 1.43 -10.52
N GLU A 137 -10.72 1.63 -9.21
CA GLU A 137 -11.23 0.61 -8.28
C GLU A 137 -12.69 0.24 -8.59
N GLU A 138 -13.56 1.23 -8.82
CA GLU A 138 -14.97 0.98 -9.20
C GLU A 138 -15.08 0.16 -10.48
N ILE A 139 -14.32 0.51 -11.52
CA ILE A 139 -14.31 -0.23 -12.80
C ILE A 139 -13.86 -1.67 -12.59
N LYS A 140 -12.83 -1.90 -11.76
CA LYS A 140 -12.38 -3.27 -11.42
C LYS A 140 -13.51 -4.05 -10.76
N LEU A 141 -14.25 -3.45 -9.82
CA LEU A 141 -15.38 -4.11 -9.18
C LEU A 141 -16.55 -4.36 -10.15
N LYS A 142 -16.93 -3.35 -10.95
CA LYS A 142 -17.98 -3.46 -11.97
C LYS A 142 -17.70 -4.61 -12.92
N ARG A 143 -16.44 -4.77 -13.33
CA ARG A 143 -16.00 -5.85 -14.22
C ARG A 143 -16.21 -7.22 -13.59
N LEU A 144 -15.91 -7.36 -12.31
CA LEU A 144 -16.12 -8.61 -11.56
C LEU A 144 -17.62 -8.92 -11.34
N THR A 145 -18.47 -7.90 -11.27
CA THR A 145 -19.92 -8.07 -11.06
C THR A 145 -20.76 -8.15 -12.35
N ALA A 146 -20.15 -7.98 -13.52
CA ALA A 146 -20.89 -7.94 -14.78
C ALA A 146 -21.63 -9.27 -15.02
N LYS A 147 -22.94 -9.21 -15.27
CA LYS A 147 -23.81 -10.38 -15.42
C LYS A 147 -24.09 -10.72 -16.88
N THR A 148 -23.82 -9.78 -17.78
CA THR A 148 -24.06 -9.95 -19.22
C THR A 148 -22.85 -9.53 -20.04
N MET A 149 -22.75 -10.07 -21.25
CA MET A 149 -21.69 -9.67 -22.20
C MET A 149 -21.78 -8.19 -22.58
N GLU A 150 -22.96 -7.58 -22.53
CA GLU A 150 -23.13 -6.15 -22.82
C GLU A 150 -22.58 -5.31 -21.68
N GLU A 151 -22.97 -5.60 -20.44
CA GLU A 151 -22.41 -4.95 -19.24
C GLU A 151 -20.89 -5.06 -19.19
N GLU A 152 -20.34 -6.26 -19.44
CA GLU A 152 -18.90 -6.45 -19.47
C GLU A 152 -18.24 -5.62 -20.59
N ARG A 153 -18.88 -5.53 -21.78
CA ARG A 153 -18.37 -4.71 -22.88
C ARG A 153 -18.33 -3.23 -22.52
N GLU A 154 -19.38 -2.70 -21.89
CA GLU A 154 -19.43 -1.30 -21.42
C GLU A 154 -18.33 -1.02 -20.40
N VAL A 155 -18.15 -1.90 -19.42
CA VAL A 155 -17.09 -1.76 -18.41
C VAL A 155 -15.70 -1.84 -19.04
N LEU A 156 -15.48 -2.70 -20.03
CA LEU A 156 -14.20 -2.78 -20.76
C LEU A 156 -13.91 -1.50 -21.57
N GLN A 157 -14.95 -0.86 -22.12
CA GLN A 157 -14.81 0.45 -22.77
C GLN A 157 -14.44 1.55 -21.77
N GLU A 158 -15.09 1.59 -20.61
CA GLU A 158 -14.77 2.52 -19.51
C GLU A 158 -13.33 2.32 -18.99
N ASN A 159 -12.92 1.07 -18.80
CA ASN A 159 -11.57 0.69 -18.42
C ASN A 159 -10.53 1.17 -19.45
N SER A 160 -10.84 1.00 -20.74
CA SER A 160 -9.95 1.43 -21.82
C SER A 160 -9.79 2.96 -21.86
N LYS A 161 -10.87 3.71 -21.66
CA LYS A 161 -10.81 5.19 -21.54
C LYS A 161 -9.96 5.62 -20.35
N THR A 162 -10.19 5.01 -19.19
CA THR A 162 -9.42 5.28 -17.96
C THR A 162 -7.93 4.98 -18.15
N LYS A 163 -7.58 3.90 -18.87
CA LYS A 163 -6.19 3.59 -19.23
C LYS A 163 -5.56 4.63 -20.16
N LEU A 164 -6.33 5.21 -21.08
CA LEU A 164 -5.84 6.29 -21.93
C LEU A 164 -5.62 7.56 -21.12
N GLU A 165 -6.50 7.88 -20.16
CA GLU A 165 -6.29 9.00 -19.23
C GLU A 165 -4.96 8.85 -18.47
N TYR A 166 -4.63 7.64 -17.97
CA TYR A 166 -3.33 7.36 -17.33
C TYR A 166 -2.10 7.56 -18.22
N LEU A 167 -2.22 7.63 -19.55
CA LEU A 167 -1.08 7.91 -20.42
C LEU A 167 -0.69 9.39 -20.41
N GLU A 168 -1.64 10.27 -20.07
CA GLU A 168 -1.50 11.72 -20.19
C GLU A 168 -1.15 12.40 -18.85
N ILE A 169 -1.07 11.64 -17.76
CA ILE A 169 -0.80 12.20 -16.41
C ILE A 169 0.68 12.47 -16.15
N CYS A 170 1.56 11.81 -16.91
CA CYS A 170 3.00 11.82 -16.68
C CYS A 170 3.66 12.95 -17.46
N GLU A 171 4.38 13.82 -16.76
CA GLU A 171 5.22 14.86 -17.36
C GLU A 171 6.64 14.32 -17.55
N GLU A 172 7.35 14.79 -18.58
CA GLU A 172 8.79 14.56 -18.70
C GLU A 172 9.53 15.46 -17.70
N LEU A 173 10.50 14.89 -16.99
CA LEU A 173 11.35 15.61 -16.05
C LEU A 173 12.74 15.83 -16.67
N GLU A 174 13.16 17.09 -16.74
CA GLU A 174 14.46 17.46 -17.31
C GLU A 174 15.62 16.91 -16.48
N GLN A 175 16.62 16.36 -17.17
CA GLN A 175 17.91 15.99 -16.58
C GLN A 175 18.89 17.14 -16.73
N VAL A 176 19.36 17.68 -15.61
CA VAL A 176 20.23 18.86 -15.58
C VAL A 176 21.60 18.53 -15.01
N GLU A 177 22.63 19.22 -15.49
CA GLU A 177 23.98 19.13 -14.92
C GLU A 177 24.02 19.96 -13.63
N LEU A 178 23.95 19.29 -12.49
CA LEU A 178 24.02 19.86 -11.14
C LEU A 178 24.97 19.02 -10.28
N GLU A 179 25.66 19.67 -9.35
CA GLU A 179 26.44 18.95 -8.34
C GLU A 179 25.50 18.31 -7.31
N GLU A 180 25.79 17.07 -6.94
CA GLU A 180 25.08 16.40 -5.84
C GLU A 180 25.46 17.06 -4.52
N THR A 181 24.45 17.30 -3.69
CA THR A 181 24.66 17.73 -2.32
C THR A 181 24.46 16.55 -1.37
N GLU A 182 25.23 16.52 -0.27
CA GLU A 182 24.99 15.54 0.78
C GLU A 182 23.64 15.82 1.45
N VAL A 183 22.84 14.77 1.59
CA VAL A 183 21.60 14.87 2.35
C VAL A 183 21.95 14.93 3.83
N ASN A 184 21.62 16.03 4.49
CA ASN A 184 21.52 16.05 5.94
C ASN A 184 20.08 15.73 6.34
N VAL A 185 19.78 14.43 6.44
CA VAL A 185 18.52 14.00 7.07
C VAL A 185 18.72 14.14 8.56
N GLU A 186 18.34 15.27 9.14
CA GLU A 186 18.00 15.26 10.56
C GLU A 186 16.73 14.40 10.68
N THR A 187 16.89 13.13 11.08
CA THR A 187 15.77 12.33 11.54
C THR A 187 15.10 13.16 12.64
N LYS A 188 13.91 13.68 12.34
CA LYS A 188 13.20 14.57 13.26
C LYS A 188 13.08 13.85 14.59
N SER A 189 13.71 14.39 15.63
CA SER A 189 13.56 13.87 16.98
C SER A 189 12.13 14.10 17.45
N GLU A 190 11.39 13.01 17.67
CA GLU A 190 10.27 12.90 18.61
C GLU A 190 9.08 13.88 18.46
N SER A 191 8.86 14.52 17.30
CA SER A 191 7.54 15.10 17.00
C SER A 191 6.64 14.08 16.29
N GLU A 192 6.69 12.83 16.78
CA GLU A 192 6.19 11.64 16.09
C GLU A 192 4.66 11.66 16.08
N TRP A 193 4.11 11.85 14.89
CA TRP A 193 2.73 11.50 14.65
C TRP A 193 2.63 9.98 14.81
N GLN A 194 2.11 9.52 15.95
CA GLN A 194 1.93 8.12 16.27
C GLN A 194 0.46 7.74 16.23
N VAL A 195 0.18 6.55 15.71
CA VAL A 195 -1.15 5.95 15.79
C VAL A 195 -1.28 5.32 17.16
N LYS A 196 -2.37 5.67 17.85
CA LYS A 196 -2.63 5.10 19.17
C LYS A 196 -3.13 3.67 18.99
N PRO A 197 -2.53 2.68 19.66
CA PRO A 197 -3.05 1.32 19.65
C PRO A 197 -4.49 1.29 20.17
N VAL A 198 -5.29 0.40 19.60
CA VAL A 198 -6.70 0.22 19.93
C VAL A 198 -6.91 -1.23 20.25
N GLU A 199 -7.36 -1.50 21.48
CA GLU A 199 -7.72 -2.85 21.90
C GLU A 199 -9.13 -3.19 21.38
N VAL A 200 -9.27 -4.36 20.78
CA VAL A 200 -10.51 -4.89 20.21
C VAL A 200 -10.86 -6.20 20.89
N ASN A 201 -12.01 -6.26 21.54
CA ASN A 201 -12.45 -7.42 22.31
C ASN A 201 -13.71 -8.07 21.75
N SER A 202 -14.53 -7.31 21.02
CA SER A 202 -15.78 -7.83 20.46
C SER A 202 -16.31 -7.02 19.30
N ILE A 203 -17.26 -7.58 18.56
CA ILE A 203 -17.99 -6.93 17.48
C ILE A 203 -19.51 -7.10 17.66
N GLU A 204 -20.26 -6.07 17.26
CA GLU A 204 -21.72 -6.08 17.23
C GLU A 204 -22.24 -7.19 16.31
N GLU A 205 -23.10 -8.05 16.85
CA GLU A 205 -23.69 -9.18 16.14
C GLU A 205 -24.43 -8.77 14.86
N GLU A 206 -25.23 -7.70 14.93
CA GLU A 206 -25.96 -7.18 13.76
C GLU A 206 -25.01 -6.73 12.65
N PHE A 207 -23.86 -6.16 13.00
CA PHE A 207 -22.85 -5.76 12.02
C PHE A 207 -22.22 -6.98 11.33
N ALA A 208 -21.83 -8.00 12.10
CA ALA A 208 -21.28 -9.25 11.57
C ALA A 208 -22.29 -9.94 10.63
N GLU A 209 -23.55 -10.04 11.02
CA GLU A 209 -24.62 -10.63 10.21
C GLU A 209 -24.86 -9.84 8.91
N LYS A 210 -24.86 -8.50 8.95
CA LYS A 210 -24.99 -7.65 7.75
C LYS A 210 -23.87 -7.91 6.75
N LEU A 211 -22.62 -7.99 7.22
CA LEU A 211 -21.46 -8.30 6.37
C LEU A 211 -21.61 -9.67 5.71
N ILE A 212 -21.92 -10.70 6.49
CA ILE A 212 -22.05 -12.07 5.96
C ILE A 212 -23.21 -12.19 4.98
N LYS A 213 -24.36 -11.59 5.30
CA LYS A 213 -25.51 -11.54 4.40
C LYS A 213 -25.12 -10.87 3.09
N LYS A 214 -24.32 -9.79 3.12
CA LYS A 214 -23.79 -9.18 1.89
C LYS A 214 -22.86 -10.14 1.16
N SER A 215 -21.92 -10.78 1.84
CA SER A 215 -20.96 -11.74 1.26
C SER A 215 -21.65 -12.86 0.49
N ILE A 216 -22.72 -13.45 1.05
CA ILE A 216 -23.49 -14.53 0.41
C ILE A 216 -24.25 -14.04 -0.84
N ASN A 217 -24.69 -12.78 -0.84
CA ASN A 217 -25.53 -12.23 -1.91
C ASN A 217 -24.76 -11.81 -3.16
N VAL A 218 -23.45 -11.57 -3.07
CA VAL A 218 -22.66 -11.11 -4.23
C VAL A 218 -22.25 -12.30 -5.09
N GLU A 219 -21.31 -13.11 -4.61
CA GLU A 219 -20.77 -14.30 -5.28
C GLU A 219 -19.92 -15.09 -4.28
N GLN A 220 -19.94 -16.42 -4.35
CA GLN A 220 -19.16 -17.25 -3.43
C GLN A 220 -17.66 -17.00 -3.61
N GLY A 221 -16.95 -16.77 -2.51
CA GLY A 221 -15.51 -16.50 -2.51
C GLY A 221 -15.12 -15.03 -2.67
N ARG A 222 -16.09 -14.11 -2.75
CA ARG A 222 -15.82 -12.67 -2.65
C ARG A 222 -15.90 -12.20 -1.22
N GLU A 223 -14.87 -11.46 -0.84
CA GLU A 223 -14.80 -10.79 0.44
C GLU A 223 -15.62 -9.50 0.38
N VAL A 224 -16.20 -9.13 1.51
CA VAL A 224 -16.82 -7.83 1.72
C VAL A 224 -16.23 -7.21 2.97
N ALA A 225 -16.13 -5.89 3.00
CA ALA A 225 -15.54 -5.18 4.11
C ALA A 225 -16.28 -3.90 4.43
N ALA A 226 -16.13 -3.42 5.64
CA ALA A 226 -16.63 -2.14 6.10
C ALA A 226 -15.71 -1.60 7.19
N ILE A 227 -15.78 -0.29 7.43
CA ILE A 227 -15.11 0.34 8.56
C ILE A 227 -16.04 0.30 9.78
N GLY A 228 -15.52 -0.22 10.89
CA GLY A 228 -16.13 -0.14 12.21
C GLY A 228 -15.42 0.90 13.08
N GLU A 229 -16.11 1.41 14.09
CA GLU A 229 -15.53 2.22 15.16
C GLU A 229 -15.48 1.42 16.44
N VAL A 230 -14.36 1.49 17.15
CA VAL A 230 -14.14 0.82 18.43
C VAL A 230 -14.56 1.76 19.56
N LYS A 231 -15.50 1.29 20.38
CA LYS A 231 -15.99 1.94 21.61
C LYS A 231 -15.81 0.98 22.76
N ASP A 232 -14.90 1.30 23.68
CA ASP A 232 -14.58 0.45 24.85
C ASP A 232 -14.26 -1.01 24.48
N GLY A 233 -13.51 -1.21 23.39
CA GLY A 233 -13.17 -2.54 22.88
C GLY A 233 -14.29 -3.27 22.12
N HIS A 234 -15.43 -2.63 21.89
CA HIS A 234 -16.54 -3.16 21.09
C HIS A 234 -16.66 -2.43 19.74
N ILE A 235 -16.76 -3.19 18.65
CA ILE A 235 -16.84 -2.65 17.29
C ILE A 235 -18.29 -2.45 16.89
N VAL A 236 -18.61 -1.22 16.46
CA VAL A 236 -19.91 -0.85 15.88
C VAL A 236 -19.70 -0.40 14.44
N GLN A 237 -20.60 -0.78 13.53
CA GLN A 237 -20.52 -0.36 12.13
C GLN A 237 -20.58 1.17 12.01
N GLN A 238 -19.73 1.77 11.17
CA GLN A 238 -19.83 3.18 10.80
C GLN A 238 -19.79 3.41 9.29
N GLY A 239 -19.01 2.61 8.55
CA GLY A 239 -18.92 2.70 7.09
C GLY A 239 -19.91 1.79 6.36
N ASP A 240 -20.23 2.16 5.12
CA ASP A 240 -20.98 1.31 4.21
C ASP A 240 -20.20 0.04 3.83
N ILE A 241 -20.92 -1.05 3.53
CA ILE A 241 -20.31 -2.31 3.10
C ILE A 241 -19.82 -2.21 1.66
N VAL A 242 -18.52 -2.36 1.50
CA VAL A 242 -17.81 -2.42 0.23
C VAL A 242 -17.60 -3.87 -0.18
N VAL A 243 -17.84 -4.16 -1.45
CA VAL A 243 -17.61 -5.48 -2.01
C VAL A 243 -16.21 -5.54 -2.60
N GLY A 244 -15.38 -6.47 -2.11
CA GLY A 244 -14.02 -6.69 -2.59
C GLY A 244 -13.96 -7.53 -3.86
N GLY A 245 -12.74 -7.76 -4.35
CA GLY A 245 -12.45 -8.77 -5.36
C GLY A 245 -12.25 -10.17 -4.73
N MET A 246 -11.59 -11.06 -5.48
CA MET A 246 -11.12 -12.33 -4.91
C MET A 246 -9.78 -12.06 -4.20
N GLY A 247 -9.78 -12.12 -2.86
CA GLY A 247 -8.59 -11.93 -2.03
C GLY A 247 -8.06 -10.49 -1.94
N TYR A 248 -8.92 -9.47 -2.17
CA TYR A 248 -8.57 -8.08 -1.87
C TYR A 248 -9.81 -7.21 -1.66
N VAL A 249 -9.66 -6.17 -0.84
CA VAL A 249 -10.64 -5.09 -0.66
C VAL A 249 -10.05 -3.79 -1.22
N PRO A 250 -10.77 -3.03 -2.08
CA PRO A 250 -10.28 -1.76 -2.62
C PRO A 250 -10.17 -0.70 -1.52
N SER A 251 -8.94 -0.21 -1.30
CA SER A 251 -8.63 0.66 -0.16
C SER A 251 -9.29 2.03 -0.25
N ARG A 252 -9.42 2.62 -1.45
CA ARG A 252 -10.11 3.91 -1.60
C ARG A 252 -11.60 3.76 -1.40
N LEU A 253 -12.22 2.73 -1.99
CA LEU A 253 -13.65 2.51 -1.79
C LEU A 253 -14.01 2.21 -0.34
N LEU A 254 -13.15 1.48 0.38
CA LEU A 254 -13.31 1.25 1.81
C LEU A 254 -13.22 2.56 2.61
N ALA A 255 -12.20 3.38 2.37
CA ALA A 255 -12.07 4.68 3.03
C ALA A 255 -13.25 5.61 2.71
N SER A 256 -13.68 5.64 1.43
CA SER A 256 -14.81 6.44 0.97
C SER A 256 -16.16 5.99 1.54
N SER A 257 -16.25 4.75 2.03
CA SER A 257 -17.47 4.22 2.65
C SER A 257 -17.69 4.75 4.07
N TYR A 258 -16.66 5.31 4.69
CA TYR A 258 -16.71 5.91 6.03
C TYR A 258 -16.78 7.44 5.99
N THR A 259 -15.99 8.09 5.14
CA THR A 259 -15.95 9.54 5.00
C THR A 259 -15.75 9.92 3.54
N ASP A 260 -16.18 11.13 3.15
CA ASP A 260 -15.83 11.65 1.82
C ASP A 260 -14.32 11.85 1.70
N ILE A 261 -13.74 11.26 0.65
CA ILE A 261 -12.30 11.34 0.31
C ILE A 261 -12.10 11.85 -1.12
N ALA A 262 -13.12 12.46 -1.73
CA ALA A 262 -13.00 13.09 -3.04
C ALA A 262 -11.86 14.11 -3.04
N GLY A 263 -11.01 14.04 -4.06
CA GLY A 263 -9.87 14.95 -4.22
C GLY A 263 -8.72 14.80 -3.22
N ILE A 264 -8.75 13.86 -2.27
CA ILE A 264 -7.66 13.66 -1.30
C ILE A 264 -7.00 12.28 -1.39
N SER A 265 -5.74 12.20 -0.98
CA SER A 265 -4.96 10.96 -0.93
C SER A 265 -5.44 10.02 0.18
N LEU A 266 -5.08 8.73 0.12
CA LEU A 266 -5.34 7.81 1.23
C LEU A 266 -4.52 8.18 2.47
N ARG A 267 -3.29 8.67 2.31
CA ARG A 267 -2.50 9.17 3.44
C ARG A 267 -3.23 10.29 4.15
N GLU A 268 -3.73 11.28 3.43
CA GLU A 268 -4.49 12.38 4.03
C GLU A 268 -5.76 11.87 4.71
N ALA A 269 -6.52 10.98 4.05
CA ALA A 269 -7.72 10.39 4.63
C ALA A 269 -7.43 9.69 5.97
N TYR A 270 -6.45 8.79 6.02
CA TYR A 270 -6.09 8.05 7.24
C TYR A 270 -5.34 8.87 8.29
N THR A 271 -4.78 10.02 7.92
CA THR A 271 -4.08 10.92 8.84
C THR A 271 -5.02 11.93 9.49
N LYS A 272 -5.99 12.48 8.75
CA LYS A 272 -6.79 13.64 9.18
C LYS A 272 -8.29 13.37 9.32
N HIS A 273 -8.85 12.45 8.53
CA HIS A 273 -10.31 12.30 8.39
C HIS A 273 -10.85 11.01 8.99
N ILE A 274 -10.06 9.94 8.99
CA ILE A 274 -10.41 8.66 9.58
C ILE A 274 -9.73 8.56 10.95
N PRO A 275 -10.49 8.50 12.07
CA PRO A 275 -9.91 8.54 13.40
C PRO A 275 -9.10 7.28 13.72
N HIS A 276 -8.29 7.33 14.78
CA HIS A 276 -7.40 6.22 15.15
C HIS A 276 -8.18 5.01 15.68
N ASN A 277 -9.35 5.23 16.28
CA ASN A 277 -10.21 4.18 16.86
C ASN A 277 -11.08 3.45 15.83
N VAL A 278 -10.73 3.48 14.55
CA VAL A 278 -11.42 2.66 13.54
C VAL A 278 -10.74 1.31 13.36
N VAL A 279 -11.52 0.35 12.88
CA VAL A 279 -11.08 -1.01 12.53
C VAL A 279 -11.61 -1.35 11.14
N ILE A 280 -10.79 -2.07 10.37
CA ILE A 280 -11.23 -2.64 9.09
C ILE A 280 -11.84 -4.01 9.40
N VAL A 281 -13.11 -4.22 9.04
CA VAL A 281 -13.78 -5.50 9.26
C VAL A 281 -14.13 -6.11 7.91
N HIS A 282 -13.68 -7.33 7.64
CA HIS A 282 -13.98 -8.06 6.41
C HIS A 282 -14.43 -9.51 6.66
N THR A 283 -15.01 -10.13 5.63
CA THR A 283 -15.41 -11.53 5.66
C THR A 283 -14.32 -12.44 5.10
N HIS A 284 -14.19 -13.64 5.68
CA HIS A 284 -13.40 -14.76 5.16
C HIS A 284 -14.33 -15.92 4.76
N PRO A 285 -14.85 -15.92 3.51
CA PRO A 285 -15.75 -16.97 3.04
C PRO A 285 -15.05 -18.35 3.03
N GLY A 286 -15.65 -19.33 3.69
CA GLY A 286 -15.11 -20.70 3.81
C GLY A 286 -14.04 -20.87 4.89
N GLY A 287 -13.67 -19.81 5.61
CA GLY A 287 -12.71 -19.83 6.71
C GLY A 287 -13.34 -19.68 8.09
N THR A 288 -12.49 -19.67 9.12
CA THR A 288 -12.86 -19.43 10.53
C THR A 288 -12.60 -18.00 11.00
N GLY A 289 -12.13 -17.14 10.09
CA GLY A 289 -11.69 -15.77 10.40
C GLY A 289 -10.18 -15.67 10.63
N VAL A 290 -9.43 -16.77 10.58
CA VAL A 290 -7.96 -16.70 10.65
C VAL A 290 -7.41 -15.91 9.47
N MET A 291 -6.55 -14.94 9.76
CA MET A 291 -5.95 -14.03 8.79
C MET A 291 -4.56 -14.45 8.37
N HIS A 292 -4.21 -14.08 7.14
CA HIS A 292 -2.87 -14.22 6.58
C HIS A 292 -2.15 -12.87 6.52
N MET A 293 -0.85 -12.89 6.21
CA MET A 293 -0.02 -11.68 6.07
C MET A 293 -0.68 -10.58 5.21
N GLY A 294 -1.42 -10.94 4.15
CA GLY A 294 -2.11 -9.98 3.30
C GLY A 294 -3.13 -9.09 4.05
N ASP A 295 -3.81 -9.63 5.06
CA ASP A 295 -4.76 -8.87 5.88
C ASP A 295 -4.03 -7.89 6.80
N ALA A 296 -2.93 -8.34 7.42
CA ALA A 296 -2.09 -7.50 8.24
C ALA A 296 -1.51 -6.32 7.42
N MET A 297 -1.11 -6.58 6.17
CA MET A 297 -0.70 -5.53 5.22
C MET A 297 -1.85 -4.58 4.89
N ALA A 298 -3.08 -5.05 4.79
CA ALA A 298 -4.24 -4.22 4.46
C ALA A 298 -4.75 -3.36 5.63
N GLY A 299 -4.36 -3.66 6.86
CA GLY A 299 -4.75 -2.92 8.07
C GLY A 299 -3.57 -2.39 8.87
N PRO A 300 -3.10 -3.10 9.91
CA PRO A 300 -2.20 -2.54 10.92
C PRO A 300 -0.85 -2.15 10.34
N VAL A 301 -0.29 -2.92 9.41
CA VAL A 301 1.04 -2.64 8.86
C VAL A 301 1.05 -1.42 7.95
N THR A 302 0.00 -1.22 7.14
CA THR A 302 -0.06 -0.06 6.24
C THR A 302 -0.65 1.17 6.91
N TRP A 303 -1.81 1.03 7.55
CA TRP A 303 -2.63 2.15 8.02
C TRP A 303 -2.60 2.35 9.53
N GLY A 304 -1.92 1.49 10.28
CA GLY A 304 -1.94 1.52 11.74
C GLY A 304 -3.32 1.22 12.35
N ARG A 305 -4.26 0.67 11.56
CA ARG A 305 -5.62 0.33 12.03
C ARG A 305 -5.75 -1.17 12.21
N PRO A 306 -6.37 -1.66 13.30
CA PRO A 306 -6.66 -3.08 13.43
C PRO A 306 -7.47 -3.61 12.25
N VAL A 307 -7.32 -4.91 11.97
CA VAL A 307 -8.11 -5.63 10.97
C VAL A 307 -8.79 -6.82 11.60
N VAL A 308 -10.07 -7.03 11.29
CA VAL A 308 -10.91 -8.11 11.79
C VAL A 308 -11.43 -8.92 10.63
N ALA A 309 -11.25 -10.24 10.70
CA ALA A 309 -11.83 -11.17 9.75
C ALA A 309 -12.94 -12.00 10.41
N ILE A 310 -14.09 -12.07 9.75
CA ILE A 310 -15.23 -12.88 10.18
C ILE A 310 -15.35 -14.08 9.25
N GLY A 311 -15.06 -15.26 9.78
CA GLY A 311 -15.20 -16.52 9.06
C GLY A 311 -16.64 -16.98 9.01
N HIS A 312 -17.09 -17.40 7.84
CA HIS A 312 -18.41 -18.01 7.68
C HIS A 312 -18.39 -19.11 6.62
N ASP A 313 -19.31 -20.07 6.74
CA ASP A 313 -19.47 -21.11 5.71
C ASP A 313 -20.38 -20.66 4.56
N LYS A 314 -20.59 -21.57 3.60
CA LYS A 314 -21.43 -21.35 2.40
C LYS A 314 -22.89 -21.02 2.71
N ASN A 315 -23.39 -21.36 3.90
CA ASN A 315 -24.76 -21.07 4.33
C ASN A 315 -24.85 -19.75 5.10
N GLY A 316 -23.71 -19.09 5.35
CA GLY A 316 -23.65 -17.91 6.19
C GLY A 316 -23.53 -18.17 7.68
N GLU A 317 -23.27 -19.42 8.07
CA GLU A 317 -23.06 -19.71 9.49
C GLU A 317 -21.69 -19.20 9.91
N ILE A 318 -21.67 -18.30 10.90
CA ILE A 318 -20.44 -17.75 11.48
C ILE A 318 -19.64 -18.88 12.14
N LYS A 319 -18.34 -18.96 11.81
CA LYS A 319 -17.41 -19.91 12.41
C LYS A 319 -16.45 -19.28 13.41
N GLY A 320 -16.28 -17.97 13.36
CA GLY A 320 -15.44 -17.21 14.30
C GLY A 320 -15.13 -15.82 13.78
N ALA A 321 -14.56 -15.00 14.67
CA ALA A 321 -13.98 -13.72 14.33
C ALA A 321 -12.64 -13.55 15.04
N THR A 322 -11.64 -13.05 14.33
CA THR A 322 -10.33 -12.72 14.92
C THR A 322 -9.92 -11.31 14.52
N VAL A 323 -8.98 -10.75 15.28
CA VAL A 323 -8.38 -9.44 15.06
C VAL A 323 -6.86 -9.55 15.03
N ILE A 324 -6.22 -8.76 14.16
CA ILE A 324 -4.81 -8.40 14.28
C ILE A 324 -4.79 -6.91 14.62
N GLU A 325 -4.29 -6.59 15.80
CA GLU A 325 -4.16 -5.23 16.30
C GLU A 325 -2.84 -4.60 15.80
N LEU A 326 -2.62 -3.32 16.11
CA LEU A 326 -1.32 -2.68 15.86
C LEU A 326 -0.30 -3.21 16.89
N LEU A 327 0.55 -4.14 16.45
CA LEU A 327 1.56 -4.84 17.26
C LEU A 327 2.96 -4.57 16.70
N GLU A 328 3.95 -4.39 17.58
CA GLU A 328 5.36 -4.22 17.18
C GLU A 328 5.86 -5.47 16.44
N GLU A 329 5.45 -6.65 16.90
CA GLU A 329 5.79 -7.94 16.29
C GLU A 329 5.32 -8.02 14.82
N ALA A 330 4.18 -7.43 14.47
CA ALA A 330 3.73 -7.37 13.08
C ALA A 330 4.65 -6.49 12.22
N MET A 331 5.23 -5.42 12.78
CA MET A 331 6.17 -4.56 12.06
C MET A 331 7.51 -5.27 11.87
N ASP A 332 8.00 -5.97 12.89
CA ASP A 332 9.24 -6.74 12.82
C ASP A 332 9.15 -7.84 11.74
N LEU A 333 8.00 -8.52 11.64
CA LEU A 333 7.78 -9.57 10.63
C LEU A 333 7.76 -9.04 9.20
N VAL A 334 7.16 -7.86 8.93
CA VAL A 334 7.22 -7.27 7.58
C VAL A 334 8.63 -6.80 7.24
N ASP A 335 9.34 -6.31 8.25
CA ASP A 335 10.67 -5.78 8.06
C ASP A 335 11.66 -6.89 7.67
N GLU A 336 11.61 -8.01 8.40
CA GLU A 336 12.34 -9.23 8.06
C GLU A 336 11.92 -9.78 6.68
N TYR A 337 10.63 -9.72 6.34
CA TYR A 337 10.13 -10.20 5.06
C TYR A 337 10.67 -9.40 3.86
N GLU A 338 10.81 -8.08 4.01
CA GLU A 338 11.44 -7.20 3.00
C GLU A 338 12.93 -7.52 2.85
N GLU A 339 13.66 -7.68 3.97
CA GLU A 339 15.09 -8.00 4.01
C GLU A 339 15.39 -9.35 3.33
N LEU A 340 14.67 -10.41 3.70
CA LEU A 340 14.76 -11.72 3.04
C LEU A 340 14.43 -11.65 1.54
N GLY A 341 13.61 -10.67 1.13
CA GLY A 341 13.30 -10.42 -0.27
C GLY A 341 14.46 -9.87 -1.08
N GLN A 342 15.39 -9.16 -0.45
CA GLN A 342 16.63 -8.73 -1.08
C GLN A 342 17.68 -9.84 -1.03
N GLU A 343 17.87 -10.49 0.13
CA GLU A 343 18.81 -11.59 0.34
C GLU A 343 18.59 -12.74 -0.64
N PHE A 344 17.34 -12.98 -1.06
CA PHE A 344 16.99 -13.96 -2.09
C PHE A 344 17.87 -13.86 -3.35
N TYR A 345 18.22 -12.64 -3.75
CA TYR A 345 19.04 -12.40 -4.94
C TYR A 345 20.55 -12.48 -4.67
N GLU A 346 20.94 -12.57 -3.41
CA GLU A 346 22.33 -12.72 -2.98
C GLU A 346 22.70 -14.18 -2.74
N ALA A 347 21.71 -15.08 -2.63
CA ALA A 347 21.91 -16.51 -2.51
C ALA A 347 22.80 -17.07 -3.63
N GLN A 348 23.86 -17.79 -3.25
CA GLN A 348 24.83 -18.41 -4.15
C GLN A 348 24.57 -19.91 -4.37
N THR A 349 23.73 -20.51 -3.52
CA THR A 349 23.38 -21.94 -3.62
C THR A 349 21.86 -22.19 -3.54
N PRO A 350 21.36 -23.30 -4.12
CA PRO A 350 19.96 -23.69 -3.97
C PRO A 350 19.53 -23.91 -2.52
N ASP A 351 20.45 -24.31 -1.64
CA ASP A 351 20.15 -24.51 -0.22
C ASP A 351 19.93 -23.18 0.50
N GLU A 352 20.78 -22.17 0.25
CA GLU A 352 20.57 -20.79 0.74
C GLU A 352 19.25 -20.21 0.24
N GLU A 353 18.95 -20.35 -1.07
CA GLU A 353 17.67 -19.91 -1.63
C GLU A 353 16.48 -20.62 -0.95
N ALA A 354 16.59 -21.93 -0.75
CA ALA A 354 15.55 -22.72 -0.11
C ALA A 354 15.32 -22.29 1.34
N ASP A 355 16.36 -21.96 2.08
CA ASP A 355 16.25 -21.50 3.48
C ASP A 355 15.60 -20.13 3.57
N ILE A 356 15.94 -19.18 2.69
CA ILE A 356 15.26 -17.88 2.57
C ILE A 356 13.77 -18.06 2.26
N ARG A 357 13.43 -18.91 1.28
CA ARG A 357 12.02 -19.21 0.94
C ARG A 357 11.27 -19.85 2.10
N LYS A 358 11.88 -20.79 2.83
CA LYS A 358 11.27 -21.41 4.00
C LYS A 358 11.03 -20.38 5.10
N ARG A 359 11.99 -19.48 5.37
CA ARG A 359 11.81 -18.43 6.38
C ARG A 359 10.67 -17.49 6.01
N ARG A 360 10.62 -17.02 4.75
CA ARG A 360 9.50 -16.20 4.26
C ARG A 360 8.14 -16.87 4.39
N PHE A 361 8.08 -18.19 4.18
CA PHE A 361 6.86 -18.96 4.42
C PHE A 361 6.54 -19.06 5.92
N GLY A 362 7.55 -19.23 6.78
CA GLY A 362 7.41 -19.20 8.24
C GLY A 362 6.84 -17.89 8.76
N ILE A 363 7.34 -16.74 8.26
CA ILE A 363 6.80 -15.41 8.59
C ILE A 363 5.29 -15.34 8.29
N ALA A 364 4.84 -15.87 7.15
CA ALA A 364 3.42 -15.89 6.82
C ALA A 364 2.58 -16.70 7.81
N GLN A 365 3.16 -17.73 8.44
CA GLN A 365 2.53 -18.48 9.53
C GLN A 365 2.57 -17.70 10.85
N GLU A 366 3.65 -16.99 11.16
CA GLU A 366 3.73 -16.15 12.36
C GLU A 366 2.68 -15.03 12.36
N TYR A 367 2.32 -14.46 11.20
CA TYR A 367 1.18 -13.55 11.11
C TYR A 367 -0.16 -14.19 11.50
N THR A 368 -0.32 -15.50 11.25
CA THR A 368 -1.50 -16.25 11.70
C THR A 368 -1.53 -16.35 13.22
N ASP A 369 -0.36 -16.50 13.85
CA ASP A 369 -0.23 -16.60 15.31
C ASP A 369 -0.53 -15.27 16.03
N LEU A 370 -0.47 -14.13 15.33
CA LEU A 370 -0.88 -12.82 15.83
C LEU A 370 -2.41 -12.64 15.92
N CYS A 371 -3.20 -13.58 15.38
CA CYS A 371 -4.67 -13.48 15.41
C CYS A 371 -5.22 -13.69 16.83
N LYS A 372 -5.86 -12.66 17.39
CA LYS A 372 -6.62 -12.72 18.65
C LYS A 372 -8.09 -13.01 18.37
N THR A 373 -8.70 -14.02 19.01
CA THR A 373 -10.15 -14.25 18.89
C THR A 373 -10.94 -13.16 19.60
N ILE A 374 -12.04 -12.70 19.00
CA ILE A 374 -12.95 -11.70 19.58
C ILE A 374 -14.38 -12.24 19.69
N GLU A 375 -15.16 -11.70 20.62
CA GLU A 375 -16.56 -12.11 20.79
C GLU A 375 -17.46 -11.45 19.74
N ILE A 376 -18.47 -12.18 19.28
CA ILE A 376 -19.59 -11.62 18.52
C ILE A 376 -20.77 -11.60 19.48
N LYS A 377 -21.27 -10.40 19.81
CA LYS A 377 -22.34 -10.26 20.79
C LYS A 377 -23.26 -9.09 20.51
N SER A 378 -24.50 -9.25 20.93
CA SER A 378 -25.49 -8.18 21.04
C SER A 378 -25.12 -7.21 22.19
N ILE A 379 -25.46 -5.93 22.03
CA ILE A 379 -25.32 -4.89 23.06
C ILE A 379 -26.49 -4.97 24.06
#